data_AF-A0A8S0T666-F1
#
_entry.id   AF-A0A8S0T666-F1
#
_cell.length_a   1.000
_cell.length_b   1.000
_cell.length_c   1.000
_cell.angle_alpha   90.00
_cell.angle_beta   90.00
_cell.angle_gamma   90.00
#
_symmetry.space_group_name_H-M   'P 1'
#
loop_
_entity.id
_entity.type
_entity.pdbx_description
1 polymer ?
#
loop_
_entity_poly.entity_id
_entity_poly.type
_entity_poly.pdbx_seq_one_letter_code
_entity_poly.pdbx_strand_id
1 'polypeptide(L)'
;MNQNPKNFYHSAVCVGKRRREEMAKSKNHTAHNQSHKAHKNGIKKPKRQRHTSTKGMDPKFLRNQRYARKHNKKSGESAGDEDCYDNCPVPGTFIQD
;
A
#
# COMPACT_ATOMS: atom_id res chain seq x y z
N MET A 1 -37.15 2.25 28.25
CA MET A 1 -37.25 2.34 26.77
C MET A 1 -35.95 1.75 26.23
N ASN A 2 -35.88 0.51 25.79
CA ASN A 2 -36.47 0.03 24.55
C ASN A 2 -36.60 -1.49 24.66
N GLN A 3 -37.82 -2.00 24.51
CA GLN A 3 -38.12 -3.42 24.53
C GLN A 3 -37.62 -4.04 23.23
N ASN A 4 -36.84 -5.12 23.28
CA ASN A 4 -36.84 -6.05 22.18
C ASN A 4 -36.98 -7.47 22.76
N PRO A 5 -38.21 -8.01 22.80
CA PRO A 5 -38.49 -9.26 23.49
C PRO A 5 -37.87 -10.43 22.72
N LYS A 6 -37.20 -11.29 23.49
CA LYS A 6 -36.82 -12.64 23.09
C LYS A 6 -38.10 -13.37 22.66
N ASN A 7 -38.27 -13.58 21.35
CA ASN A 7 -39.37 -14.37 20.82
C ASN A 7 -39.14 -15.86 21.12
N PHE A 8 -39.72 -16.20 22.25
CA PHE A 8 -40.01 -17.49 22.84
C PHE A 8 -41.01 -18.23 21.91
N TYR A 9 -40.80 -19.54 21.70
CA TYR A 9 -41.67 -20.58 21.08
C TYR A 9 -41.93 -20.52 19.56
N HIS A 10 -41.34 -21.48 18.86
CA HIS A 10 -42.12 -22.32 17.94
C HIS A 10 -41.66 -23.78 18.04
N SER A 11 -42.20 -24.49 19.04
CA SER A 11 -42.25 -25.95 19.04
C SER A 11 -43.39 -26.39 18.11
N ALA A 12 -43.05 -26.85 16.92
CA ALA A 12 -43.93 -27.70 16.13
C ALA A 12 -43.06 -28.61 15.25
N VAL A 13 -42.96 -29.88 15.64
CA VAL A 13 -42.34 -30.92 14.82
C VAL A 13 -43.35 -31.24 13.70
N CYS A 14 -43.34 -30.45 12.62
CA CYS A 14 -44.10 -30.77 11.42
C CYS A 14 -43.34 -31.84 10.62
N VAL A 15 -43.62 -33.12 10.90
CA VAL A 15 -43.21 -34.23 10.03
C VAL A 15 -44.14 -34.28 8.82
N GLY A 16 -43.98 -33.30 7.92
CA GLY A 16 -44.69 -33.20 6.65
C GLY A 16 -43.72 -33.37 5.49
N LYS A 17 -43.99 -34.39 4.64
CA LYS A 17 -43.28 -34.75 3.40
C LYS A 17 -42.50 -33.58 2.77
N ARG A 18 -41.17 -33.68 2.74
CA ARG A 18 -40.28 -32.81 1.96
C ARG A 18 -40.61 -32.97 0.47
N ARG A 19 -41.55 -32.16 -0.04
CA ARG A 19 -41.72 -31.95 -1.48
C ARG A 19 -40.40 -31.36 -1.96
N ARG A 20 -39.65 -32.10 -2.77
CA ARG A 20 -38.48 -31.58 -3.47
C ARG A 20 -39.02 -30.61 -4.52
N GLU A 21 -39.26 -29.36 -4.13
CA GLU A 21 -39.57 -28.31 -5.07
C GLU A 21 -38.39 -28.22 -6.05
N GLU A 22 -38.69 -28.41 -7.32
CA GLU A 22 -37.75 -28.21 -8.40
C GLU A 22 -37.23 -26.78 -8.31
N MET A 23 -35.91 -26.62 -8.13
CA MET A 23 -35.28 -25.32 -7.92
C MET A 23 -35.67 -24.37 -9.05
N ALA A 24 -36.51 -23.37 -8.76
CA ALA A 24 -36.87 -22.35 -9.73
C ALA A 24 -35.59 -21.66 -10.22
N LYS A 25 -35.46 -21.50 -11.55
CA LYS A 25 -34.26 -20.92 -12.16
C LYS A 25 -34.00 -19.53 -11.59
N SER A 26 -32.81 -19.33 -11.01
CA SER A 26 -32.37 -18.05 -10.46
C SER A 26 -31.52 -17.28 -11.47
N LYS A 27 -31.24 -15.99 -11.18
CA LYS A 27 -30.40 -15.14 -12.03
C LYS A 27 -28.95 -15.66 -12.00
N ASN A 28 -28.40 -16.02 -13.17
CA ASN A 28 -27.05 -16.59 -13.27
C ASN A 28 -25.91 -15.59 -13.05
N HIS A 29 -26.13 -14.27 -13.23
CA HIS A 29 -25.09 -13.24 -13.06
C HIS A 29 -25.69 -11.87 -12.73
N THR A 30 -25.04 -11.10 -11.84
CA THR A 30 -25.33 -9.67 -11.61
C THR A 30 -24.08 -8.85 -11.28
N ALA A 31 -23.96 -7.67 -11.88
CA ALA A 31 -22.93 -6.67 -11.57
C ALA A 31 -23.45 -5.52 -10.68
N HIS A 32 -24.73 -5.54 -10.30
CA HIS A 32 -25.45 -4.39 -9.73
C HIS A 32 -24.77 -3.80 -8.49
N ASN A 33 -24.32 -4.63 -7.55
CA ASN A 33 -23.79 -4.16 -6.27
C ASN A 33 -22.24 -4.14 -6.24
N GLN A 34 -21.57 -4.38 -7.37
CA GLN A 34 -20.12 -4.45 -7.40
C GLN A 34 -19.49 -3.07 -7.21
N SER A 35 -19.97 -2.07 -7.96
CA SER A 35 -19.48 -0.69 -7.85
C SER A 35 -19.73 -0.13 -6.45
N HIS A 36 -20.93 -0.30 -5.91
CA HIS A 36 -21.26 0.19 -4.57
C HIS A 36 -20.36 -0.41 -3.48
N LYS A 37 -20.07 -1.72 -3.55
CA LYS A 37 -19.11 -2.37 -2.63
C LYS A 37 -17.67 -1.88 -2.82
N ALA A 38 -17.21 -1.71 -4.06
CA ALA A 38 -15.85 -1.23 -4.36
C ALA A 38 -15.63 0.20 -3.83
N HIS A 39 -16.66 1.04 -3.85
CA HIS A 39 -16.58 2.42 -3.39
C HIS A 39 -16.76 2.59 -1.87
N LYS A 40 -17.26 1.59 -1.12
CA LYS A 40 -17.39 1.69 0.36
C LYS A 40 -16.08 2.06 1.07
N ASN A 41 -14.97 1.43 0.66
CA ASN A 41 -13.62 1.69 1.19
C ASN A 41 -12.76 2.55 0.25
N GLY A 42 -13.34 2.93 -0.90
CA GLY A 42 -12.67 3.57 -2.02
C GLY A 42 -11.71 2.66 -2.79
N ILE A 43 -11.58 2.92 -4.09
CA ILE A 43 -10.58 2.26 -4.95
C ILE A 43 -9.21 2.86 -4.61
N LYS A 44 -8.34 2.06 -3.98
CA LYS A 44 -7.00 2.50 -3.58
C LYS A 44 -6.07 2.58 -4.78
N LYS A 45 -5.38 3.71 -4.94
CA LYS A 45 -4.31 3.88 -5.93
C LYS A 45 -3.04 3.13 -5.49
N PRO A 46 -2.19 2.66 -6.43
CA PRO A 46 -0.91 2.09 -6.07
C PRO A 46 -0.06 3.11 -5.29
N LYS A 47 0.65 2.65 -4.26
CA LYS A 47 1.46 3.52 -3.42
C LYS A 47 2.65 4.06 -4.22
N ARG A 48 2.85 5.37 -4.21
CA ARG A 48 4.04 6.01 -4.78
C ARG A 48 5.17 5.91 -3.76
N GLN A 49 6.24 5.19 -4.11
CA GLN A 49 7.47 5.13 -3.32
C GLN A 49 8.58 5.93 -4.03
N ARG A 50 9.58 6.40 -3.27
CA ARG A 50 10.76 7.10 -3.85
C ARG A 50 11.48 6.23 -4.87
N HIS A 51 11.52 4.92 -4.63
CA HIS A 51 12.10 3.93 -5.53
C HIS A 51 11.07 2.84 -5.82
N THR A 52 10.74 2.65 -7.09
CA THR A 52 9.90 1.55 -7.56
C THR A 52 10.74 0.30 -7.82
N SER A 53 10.09 -0.86 -7.95
CA SER A 53 10.79 -2.10 -8.29
C SER A 53 11.39 -2.03 -9.69
N THR A 54 12.67 -2.36 -9.83
CA THR A 54 13.35 -2.48 -11.13
C THR A 54 13.17 -3.85 -11.80
N LYS A 55 12.23 -4.67 -11.30
CA LYS A 55 11.93 -6.00 -11.85
C LYS A 55 11.33 -5.84 -13.26
N GLY A 56 11.88 -6.57 -14.23
CA GLY A 56 11.46 -6.51 -15.63
C GLY A 56 12.14 -5.41 -16.45
N MET A 57 13.09 -4.66 -15.89
CA MET A 57 13.92 -3.74 -16.65
C MET A 57 15.04 -4.47 -17.42
N ASP A 58 15.59 -3.84 -18.46
CA ASP A 58 16.64 -4.43 -19.30
C ASP A 58 17.84 -4.93 -18.47
N PRO A 59 18.19 -6.23 -18.57
CA PRO A 59 19.35 -6.79 -17.89
C PRO A 59 20.67 -6.04 -18.17
N LYS A 60 20.89 -5.49 -19.38
CA LYS A 60 22.12 -4.74 -19.69
C LYS A 60 22.22 -3.46 -18.87
N PHE A 61 21.12 -2.70 -18.82
CA PHE A 61 21.02 -1.51 -17.98
C PHE A 61 21.23 -1.83 -16.50
N LEU A 62 20.63 -2.91 -15.99
CA LEU A 62 20.77 -3.32 -14.58
C LEU A 62 22.21 -3.71 -14.23
N ARG A 63 22.92 -4.40 -15.13
CA ARG A 63 24.35 -4.73 -14.96
C ARG A 63 25.18 -3.46 -14.87
N ASN A 64 24.99 -2.53 -15.80
CA ASN A 64 25.70 -1.25 -15.80
C ASN A 64 25.43 -0.45 -14.51
N GLN A 65 24.16 -0.30 -14.12
CA GLN A 65 23.77 0.43 -12.91
C GLN A 65 24.39 -0.18 -11.64
N ARG A 66 24.57 -1.51 -11.61
CA ARG A 66 25.27 -2.19 -10.50
C ARG A 66 26.75 -1.83 -10.46
N TYR A 67 27.45 -1.80 -11.59
CA TYR A 67 28.86 -1.41 -11.65
C TYR A 67 29.05 0.07 -11.30
N ALA A 68 28.26 0.97 -11.89
CA ALA A 68 28.31 2.40 -11.59
C ALA A 68 28.12 2.67 -10.08
N ARG A 69 27.07 2.10 -9.47
CA ARG A 69 26.83 2.24 -8.01
C ARG A 69 27.95 1.65 -7.16
N LYS A 70 28.67 0.62 -7.62
CA LYS A 70 29.79 0.03 -6.88
C LYS A 70 30.96 1.01 -6.75
N HIS A 71 31.24 1.78 -7.81
CA HIS A 71 32.37 2.71 -7.84
C HIS A 71 32.00 4.11 -7.30
N ASN A 72 30.75 4.54 -7.47
CA ASN A 72 30.26 5.82 -6.92
C ASN A 72 30.19 5.83 -5.38
N LYS A 73 30.07 4.66 -4.73
CA LYS A 73 30.09 4.57 -3.26
C LYS A 73 31.45 4.89 -2.66
N LYS A 74 32.54 4.47 -3.33
CA LYS A 74 33.90 4.73 -2.87
C LYS A 74 34.30 6.20 -3.00
N SER A 75 33.76 6.91 -4.00
CA SER A 75 33.92 8.36 -4.15
C SER A 75 32.99 9.17 -3.24
N GLY A 76 31.96 8.54 -2.66
CA GLY A 76 31.00 9.18 -1.76
C GLY A 76 31.50 9.28 -0.32
N GLU A 77 32.40 8.38 0.10
CA GLU A 77 33.11 8.46 1.39
C GLU A 77 34.10 9.63 1.37
N SER A 78 34.83 9.85 0.26
CA SER A 78 35.71 11.01 0.08
C SER A 78 35.00 12.35 -0.15
N ALA A 79 33.67 12.38 -0.20
CA ALA A 79 32.86 13.58 -0.41
C ALA A 79 31.84 13.83 0.73
N GLY A 80 31.84 12.95 1.75
CA GLY A 80 30.92 13.00 2.89
C GLY A 80 31.59 13.49 4.19
N ASP A 81 32.90 13.68 4.23
CA ASP A 81 33.65 14.17 5.39
C ASP A 81 33.75 15.71 5.46
N GLU A 82 32.76 16.44 4.92
CA GLU A 82 32.64 17.89 5.06
C GLU A 82 31.40 18.20 5.91
N ASP A 83 31.46 17.72 7.16
CA ASP A 83 30.60 18.20 8.23
C ASP A 83 31.03 19.64 8.60
N CYS A 84 30.07 20.57 8.60
CA CYS A 84 30.11 21.86 9.33
C CYS A 84 30.93 23.02 8.71
N TYR A 85 30.46 23.55 7.58
CA TYR A 85 30.61 24.98 7.28
C TYR A 85 29.71 25.78 8.23
N ASP A 86 30.10 25.95 9.50
CA ASP A 86 29.42 26.89 10.43
C ASP A 86 30.23 27.29 11.67
N ASN A 87 31.55 27.02 11.77
CA ASN A 87 32.40 27.60 12.83
C ASN A 87 33.87 27.84 12.39
N CYS A 88 34.09 28.52 11.27
CA CYS A 88 35.41 29.08 10.98
C CYS A 88 35.62 30.36 11.81
N PRO A 89 36.65 30.45 12.68
CA PRO A 89 37.03 31.71 13.31
C PRO A 89 37.55 32.63 12.20
N VAL A 90 36.88 33.76 11.98
CA VAL A 90 37.35 34.78 11.04
C VAL A 90 38.71 35.33 11.51
N PRO A 91 39.80 35.21 10.72
CA PRO A 91 41.07 35.83 11.08
C PRO A 91 40.91 37.36 11.01
N GLY A 92 41.10 38.00 12.16
CA GLY A 92 41.02 39.46 12.30
C GLY A 92 42.01 40.16 11.38
N THR A 93 41.52 41.15 10.64
CA THR A 93 42.36 42.03 9.82
C THR A 93 43.26 42.86 10.74
N PHE A 94 44.57 42.66 10.63
CA PHE A 94 45.61 43.45 11.29
C PHE A 94 45.61 44.88 10.72
N ILE A 95 45.17 45.85 11.51
CA ILE A 95 45.27 47.28 11.21
C ILE A 95 46.70 47.73 11.56
N GLN A 96 47.38 48.35 10.61
CA GLN A 96 48.66 49.03 10.83
C GLN A 96 48.41 50.47 11.27
N ASP A 97 49.11 50.88 12.32
CA ASP A 97 49.15 52.25 12.87
C ASP A 97 49.59 53.31 11.84
#